data_AF-A0A4U7KTF4-F1
#
_entry.id   AF-A0A4U7KTF4-F1
#
_cell.length_a   1.000
_cell.length_b   1.000
_cell.length_c   1.000
_cell.angle_alpha   90.00
_cell.angle_beta   90.00
_cell.angle_gamma   90.00
#
_symmetry.space_group_name_H-M   'P 1'
#
loop_
_entity.id
_entity.type
_entity.pdbx_description
1 polymer ?
#
loop_
_entity_poly.entity_id
_entity_poly.type
_entity_poly.pdbx_seq_one_letter_code
_entity_poly.pdbx_strand_id
1 'polypeptide(L)'
;MAGPNLELFKFGVYLFFPLAVMVHYGSPSWYSEHVIPIRDQFWPKEESLYRPPRNSEDLKSALDEMKAKRLAKREARLKEQGEELSSTPAASTPAPATRAATGEQLHSKIASLVEDKRSQRLV
;
A
#
# COMPACT_ATOMS: atom_id res chain seq x y z
N MET A 1 -11.73 -52.03 -32.80
CA MET A 1 -11.06 -50.83 -33.35
C MET A 1 -12.11 -50.06 -34.13
N ALA A 2 -12.72 -49.04 -33.54
CA ALA A 2 -13.70 -48.21 -34.24
C ALA A 2 -12.96 -47.47 -35.37
N GLY A 3 -13.30 -47.79 -36.62
CA GLY A 3 -12.60 -47.34 -37.82
C GLY A 3 -12.71 -45.82 -38.09
N PRO A 4 -12.52 -45.38 -39.34
CA PRO A 4 -12.40 -43.96 -39.72
C PRO A 4 -13.50 -43.02 -39.19
N ASN A 5 -14.71 -43.54 -38.96
CA ASN A 5 -15.83 -42.77 -38.38
C ASN A 5 -15.52 -42.18 -36.99
N LEU A 6 -14.71 -42.87 -36.18
CA LEU A 6 -14.33 -42.36 -34.85
C LEU A 6 -13.35 -41.19 -34.97
N GLU A 7 -12.51 -41.19 -36.01
CA GLU A 7 -11.60 -40.08 -36.28
C GLU A 7 -12.38 -38.84 -36.69
N LEU A 8 -13.34 -38.96 -37.62
CA LEU A 8 -14.21 -37.85 -38.04
C LEU A 8 -14.99 -37.23 -36.87
N PHE A 9 -15.48 -38.05 -35.95
CA PHE A 9 -16.16 -37.55 -34.74
C PHE A 9 -15.21 -36.72 -33.86
N LYS A 10 -14.01 -37.23 -33.59
CA LYS A 10 -12.98 -36.51 -32.80
C LYS A 10 -12.59 -35.21 -33.47
N PHE A 11 -12.40 -35.22 -34.79
CA PHE A 11 -12.10 -34.01 -35.56
C PHE A 11 -13.23 -32.99 -35.47
N GLY A 12 -14.48 -33.43 -35.58
CA GLY A 12 -15.65 -32.58 -35.36
C GLY A 12 -15.64 -31.96 -33.97
N VAL A 13 -15.47 -32.76 -32.92
CA VAL A 13 -15.43 -32.25 -31.54
C VAL A 13 -14.27 -31.26 -31.35
N TYR A 14 -13.06 -31.58 -31.83
CA TYR A 14 -11.91 -30.69 -31.68
C TYR A 14 -12.04 -29.38 -32.45
N LEU A 15 -12.81 -29.35 -33.54
CA LEU A 15 -13.04 -28.12 -34.29
C LEU A 15 -14.20 -27.31 -33.69
N PHE A 16 -15.34 -27.95 -33.42
CA PHE A 16 -16.55 -27.26 -32.97
C PHE A 16 -16.50 -26.88 -31.49
N PHE A 17 -15.82 -27.64 -30.63
CA PHE A 17 -15.76 -27.32 -29.21
C PHE A 17 -15.06 -25.98 -28.95
N PRO A 18 -13.83 -25.72 -29.45
CA PRO A 18 -13.20 -24.41 -29.29
C PRO A 18 -13.97 -23.29 -29.99
N LEU A 19 -14.55 -23.55 -31.17
CA LEU A 19 -15.37 -22.55 -31.87
C LEU A 19 -16.61 -22.16 -31.07
N ALA A 20 -17.32 -23.13 -30.49
CA ALA A 20 -18.53 -22.90 -29.72
C ALA A 20 -18.20 -22.11 -28.43
N VAL A 21 -17.11 -22.48 -27.75
CA VAL A 21 -16.60 -21.74 -26.59
C VAL A 21 -16.27 -20.29 -27.00
N MET A 22 -15.60 -20.09 -28.12
CA MET A 22 -15.26 -18.75 -28.61
C MET A 22 -16.50 -17.92 -28.95
N VAL A 23 -17.52 -18.50 -29.60
CA VAL A 23 -18.76 -17.77 -29.94
C VAL A 23 -19.55 -17.41 -28.69
N HIS A 24 -19.59 -18.31 -27.69
CA HIS A 24 -20.33 -18.07 -26.46
C HIS A 24 -19.65 -17.02 -25.57
N TYR A 25 -18.36 -17.21 -25.26
CA TYR A 25 -17.61 -16.36 -24.33
C TYR A 25 -16.92 -15.15 -25.00
N GLY A 26 -16.74 -15.18 -26.33
CA GLY A 26 -16.12 -14.10 -27.08
C GLY A 26 -17.08 -12.97 -27.45
N SER A 27 -18.35 -13.05 -27.03
CA SER A 27 -19.29 -11.94 -27.25
C SER A 27 -18.88 -10.70 -26.44
N PRO A 28 -18.90 -9.49 -27.02
CA PRO A 28 -18.56 -8.27 -26.29
C PRO A 28 -19.49 -8.01 -25.09
N SER A 29 -20.74 -8.47 -25.18
CA SER A 29 -21.72 -8.43 -24.08
C SER A 29 -21.28 -9.29 -22.90
N TRP A 30 -20.88 -10.54 -23.14
CA TRP A 30 -20.43 -11.44 -22.07
C TRP A 30 -19.25 -10.85 -21.29
N TYR A 31 -18.25 -10.32 -22.01
CA TYR A 31 -17.09 -9.66 -21.39
C TYR A 31 -17.50 -8.47 -20.52
N SER A 32 -18.42 -7.64 -21.03
CA SER A 32 -18.86 -6.43 -20.33
C SER A 32 -19.63 -6.74 -19.04
N GLU A 33 -20.45 -7.80 -19.05
CA GLU A 33 -21.26 -8.19 -17.91
C GLU A 33 -20.50 -9.00 -16.86
N HIS A 34 -19.54 -9.82 -17.28
CA HIS A 34 -18.89 -10.79 -16.38
C HIS A 34 -17.48 -10.40 -15.98
N VAL A 35 -16.71 -9.71 -16.83
CA VAL A 35 -15.29 -9.39 -16.56
C VAL A 35 -15.12 -7.99 -15.98
N ILE A 36 -15.81 -6.99 -16.54
CA ILE A 36 -15.67 -5.58 -16.10
C ILE A 36 -16.06 -5.40 -14.62
N PRO A 37 -17.18 -5.94 -14.12
CA PRO A 37 -17.54 -5.76 -12.72
C PRO A 37 -16.55 -6.40 -11.74
N ILE A 38 -15.92 -7.51 -12.14
CA ILE A 38 -14.89 -8.18 -11.33
C ILE A 38 -13.62 -7.34 -11.24
N ARG A 39 -13.25 -6.65 -12.34
CA ARG A 39 -12.10 -5.73 -12.35
C ARG A 39 -12.25 -4.64 -11.29
N ASP A 40 -13.45 -4.09 -11.15
CA ASP A 40 -13.72 -2.97 -10.23
C ASP A 40 -13.74 -3.42 -8.75
N GLN A 41 -13.92 -4.71 -8.48
CA GLN A 41 -13.76 -5.30 -7.14
C GLN A 41 -12.29 -5.57 -6.80
N PHE A 42 -11.48 -5.96 -7.79
CA PHE A 42 -10.07 -6.30 -7.60
C PHE A 42 -9.17 -5.06 -7.57
N TRP A 43 -9.45 -4.05 -8.40
CA TRP A 43 -8.68 -2.81 -8.44
C TRP A 43 -9.25 -1.76 -7.49
N PRO A 44 -8.40 -1.02 -6.74
CA PRO A 44 -8.85 0.15 -6.00
C PRO A 44 -9.52 1.13 -6.94
N LYS A 45 -10.71 1.63 -6.56
CA LYS A 45 -11.44 2.62 -7.34
C LYS A 45 -10.55 3.84 -7.61
N GLU A 46 -10.58 4.38 -8.82
CA GLU A 46 -9.77 5.55 -9.19
C GLU A 46 -10.01 6.77 -8.30
N GLU A 47 -11.18 6.86 -7.67
CA GLU A 47 -11.53 7.92 -6.71
C GLU A 47 -10.75 7.80 -5.38
N SER A 48 -10.40 6.57 -4.99
CA SER A 48 -9.58 6.31 -3.79
C SER A 48 -8.10 6.59 -4.03
N LEU A 49 -7.70 6.71 -5.29
CA LEU A 49 -6.30 6.88 -5.66
C LEU A 49 -5.89 8.35 -5.52
N TYR A 50 -4.75 8.58 -4.87
CA TYR A 50 -4.18 9.92 -4.79
C TYR A 50 -3.91 10.46 -6.21
N ARG A 51 -4.57 11.56 -6.57
CA ARG A 51 -4.37 12.25 -7.84
C ARG A 51 -3.30 13.32 -7.68
N PRO A 52 -2.13 13.19 -8.32
CA PRO A 52 -1.11 14.23 -8.26
C PRO A 52 -1.65 15.55 -8.87
N PRO A 53 -1.36 16.70 -8.25
CA PRO A 53 -1.74 18.00 -8.79
C PRO A 53 -1.11 18.21 -10.16
N ARG A 54 -1.94 18.56 -11.16
CA ARG A 54 -1.50 18.75 -12.56
C ARG A 54 -1.38 20.21 -12.94
N ASN A 55 -2.17 21.09 -12.33
CA ASN A 55 -2.15 22.52 -12.63
C ASN A 55 -1.40 23.30 -11.54
N SER A 56 -0.98 24.52 -11.89
CA SER A 56 -0.30 25.43 -10.95
C SER A 56 -1.17 25.83 -9.76
N GLU A 57 -2.50 25.92 -9.96
CA GLU A 57 -3.46 26.18 -8.90
C GLU A 57 -3.58 25.00 -7.94
N ASP A 58 -3.69 23.76 -8.46
CA ASP A 58 -3.72 22.52 -7.68
C ASP A 58 -2.43 22.33 -6.86
N LEU A 59 -1.28 22.77 -7.38
CA LEU A 59 -0.01 22.72 -6.67
C LEU A 59 0.00 23.63 -5.44
N LYS A 60 -0.58 24.83 -5.56
CA LYS A 60 -0.66 25.77 -4.44
C LYS A 60 -1.58 25.26 -3.35
N SER A 61 -2.77 24.77 -3.71
CA SER A 61 -3.72 24.21 -2.74
C SER A 61 -3.14 22.99 -2.00
N ALA A 62 -2.49 22.07 -2.73
CA ALA A 62 -1.82 20.93 -2.12
C ALA A 62 -0.67 21.35 -1.18
N LEU A 63 0.11 22.37 -1.53
CA LEU A 63 1.17 22.91 -0.66
C LEU A 63 0.61 23.52 0.63
N ASP A 64 -0.48 24.27 0.53
CA ASP A 64 -1.10 24.89 1.70
C ASP A 64 -1.75 23.85 2.62
N GLU A 65 -2.36 22.80 2.06
CA GLU A 65 -2.83 21.64 2.82
C GLU A 65 -1.67 20.93 3.53
N MET A 66 -0.53 20.74 2.86
CA MET A 66 0.66 20.14 3.47
C MET A 66 1.24 21.01 4.60
N LYS A 67 1.24 22.33 4.46
CA LYS A 67 1.66 23.26 5.53
C LYS A 67 0.73 23.16 6.73
N ALA A 68 -0.58 23.16 6.50
CA ALA A 68 -1.59 23.02 7.56
C ALA A 68 -1.43 21.69 8.31
N LYS A 69 -1.26 20.57 7.59
CA LYS A 69 -0.97 19.25 8.17
C LYS A 69 0.29 19.25 9.03
N ARG A 70 1.36 19.94 8.62
CA ARG A 70 2.60 20.05 9.39
C ARG A 70 2.41 20.86 10.67
N LEU A 71 1.68 21.97 10.62
CA LEU A 71 1.39 22.80 11.79
C LEU A 71 0.53 22.05 12.80
N ALA A 72 -0.55 21.40 12.36
CA ALA A 72 -1.42 20.59 13.22
C ALA A 72 -0.65 19.47 13.93
N LYS A 73 0.24 18.76 13.21
CA LYS A 73 1.09 17.73 13.81
C LYS A 73 2.07 18.30 14.84
N ARG A 74 2.62 19.49 14.59
CA ARG A 74 3.51 20.17 15.55
C ARG A 74 2.76 20.57 16.82
N GLU A 75 1.54 21.09 16.68
CA GLU A 75 0.69 21.46 17.81
C GLU A 75 0.28 20.24 18.64
N ALA A 76 -0.14 19.15 17.99
CA ALA A 76 -0.45 17.90 18.68
C ALA A 76 0.74 17.41 19.52
N ARG A 77 1.95 17.43 18.93
CA ARG A 77 3.18 17.02 19.64
C ARG A 77 3.51 17.92 20.84
N LEU A 78 3.24 19.22 20.73
CA LEU A 78 3.46 20.17 21.83
C LEU A 78 2.43 19.98 22.94
N LYS A 79 1.17 19.66 22.60
CA LYS A 79 0.12 19.33 23.59
C LYS A 79 0.45 18.06 24.35
N GLU A 80 0.83 16.99 23.65
CA GLU A 80 1.28 15.73 24.27
C GLU A 80 2.46 15.96 25.23
N GLN A 81 3.46 16.75 24.83
CA GLN A 81 4.59 17.10 25.71
C GLN A 81 4.17 17.94 26.92
N GLY A 82 3.26 18.90 26.73
CA GLY A 82 2.73 19.73 27.81
C GLY A 82 1.93 18.93 28.83
N GLU A 83 1.16 17.93 28.37
CA GLU A 83 0.42 17.01 29.23
C GLU A 83 1.36 16.09 30.02
N GLU A 84 2.38 15.50 29.38
CA GLU A 84 3.41 14.69 30.07
C GLU A 84 4.20 15.48 31.13
N LEU A 85 4.48 16.76 30.87
CA LEU A 85 5.12 17.67 31.82
C LEU A 85 4.21 18.04 33.00
N SER A 86 2.88 18.04 32.81
CA SER A 86 1.90 18.32 33.87
C SER A 86 1.54 17.10 34.72
N SER A 87 1.71 15.89 34.21
CA SER A 87 1.40 14.63 34.90
C SER A 87 2.58 13.98 35.62
N THR A 88 3.78 14.57 35.57
CA THR A 88 4.96 14.05 36.30
C THR A 88 5.05 14.68 37.70
N PRO A 89 4.78 13.94 38.79
CA PRO A 89 4.97 14.47 40.14
C PRO A 89 6.48 14.54 40.45
N ALA A 90 6.87 15.64 41.08
CA ALA A 90 8.23 15.93 41.50
C ALA A 90 8.82 14.82 42.40
N ALA A 91 9.86 14.14 41.93
CA ALA A 91 10.75 13.35 42.78
C ALA A 91 12.22 13.49 42.31
N SER A 92 12.92 14.37 43.03
CA SER A 92 14.35 14.34 43.42
C SER A 92 15.47 14.18 42.37
N THR A 93 16.24 15.27 42.20
CA THR A 93 17.69 15.32 41.89
C THR A 93 18.46 15.39 43.25
N PRO A 94 19.75 14.98 43.46
CA PRO A 94 20.94 15.04 42.57
C PRO A 94 21.84 13.76 42.58
N ALA A 95 22.76 13.51 41.65
CA ALA A 95 24.12 14.07 41.53
C ALA A 95 24.93 13.30 40.43
N PRO A 96 26.10 13.77 39.97
CA PRO A 96 26.68 13.46 38.66
C PRO A 96 27.88 12.50 38.71
N ALA A 97 27.93 11.52 37.79
CA ALA A 97 29.18 10.92 37.28
C ALA A 97 28.87 10.02 36.08
N THR A 98 29.79 9.94 35.11
CA THR A 98 29.79 9.05 33.93
C THR A 98 29.06 9.56 32.67
N ARG A 99 29.58 10.65 32.06
CA ARG A 99 29.13 11.14 30.74
C ARG A 99 30.00 10.69 29.55
N ALA A 100 30.89 9.71 29.71
CA ALA A 100 31.83 9.31 28.64
C ALA A 100 31.47 8.01 27.88
N ALA A 101 30.57 7.17 28.38
CA ALA A 101 30.29 5.84 27.79
C ALA A 101 28.99 5.75 26.96
N THR A 102 28.18 6.81 26.94
CA THR A 102 26.82 6.76 26.36
C THR A 102 26.81 6.91 24.84
N GLY A 103 27.83 7.52 24.24
CA GLY A 103 27.89 7.77 22.79
C GLY A 103 28.00 6.48 21.98
N GLU A 104 28.97 5.62 22.31
CA GLU A 104 29.20 4.38 21.54
C GLU A 104 28.02 3.39 21.65
N GLN A 105 27.37 3.32 22.82
CA GLN A 105 26.20 2.45 23.00
C GLN A 105 24.94 2.96 22.29
N LEU A 106 24.78 4.28 22.16
CA LEU A 106 23.67 4.85 21.39
C LEU A 106 23.87 4.64 19.88
N HIS A 107 25.11 4.83 19.40
CA HIS A 107 25.44 4.58 18.00
C HIS A 107 25.26 3.11 17.60
N SER A 108 25.67 2.16 18.45
CA SER A 108 25.46 0.73 18.18
C SER A 108 23.98 0.33 18.21
N LYS A 109 23.18 0.92 19.11
CA LYS A 109 21.73 0.68 19.19
C LYS A 109 20.96 1.30 18.03
N ILE A 110 21.39 2.45 17.51
CA ILE A 110 20.81 3.05 16.31
C ILE A 110 21.18 2.20 15.07
N ALA A 111 22.43 1.74 14.97
CA ALA A 111 22.87 0.89 13.87
C ALA A 111 22.09 -0.42 13.79
N SER A 112 21.84 -1.08 14.94
CA SER A 112 21.06 -2.32 14.96
C SER A 112 19.59 -2.11 14.59
N LEU A 113 18.97 -1.00 15.02
CA LEU A 113 17.59 -0.66 14.64
C LEU A 113 17.43 -0.34 13.15
N VAL A 114 18.47 0.23 12.52
CA VAL A 114 18.46 0.51 11.08
C VAL A 114 18.57 -0.78 10.27
N GLU A 115 19.42 -1.72 10.69
CA GLU A 115 19.60 -2.99 9.97
C GLU A 115 18.37 -3.88 10.07
N ASP A 116 17.74 -3.96 11.25
CA ASP A 116 16.50 -4.72 11.46
C ASP A 116 15.35 -4.19 10.59
N LYS A 117 15.22 -2.86 10.50
CA LYS A 117 14.21 -2.21 9.67
C LYS A 117 14.47 -2.38 8.16
N ARG A 118 15.72 -2.54 7.76
CA ARG A 118 16.11 -2.82 6.37
C ARG A 118 15.81 -4.27 6.00
N SER A 119 16.03 -5.21 6.92
CA SER A 119 15.70 -6.63 6.75
C SER A 119 14.19 -6.86 6.60
N GLN A 120 13.38 -6.20 7.43
CA GLN A 120 11.91 -6.29 7.34
C GLN A 120 11.31 -5.72 6.05
N ARG A 121 12.05 -4.90 5.29
CA ARG A 121 11.57 -4.27 4.05
C ARG A 121 11.88 -5.07 2.79
N LEU A 122 12.65 -6.16 2.93
CA LEU A 122 13.11 -7.03 1.83
C LEU A 122 12.34 -8.37 1.78
N VAL A 123 11.28 -8.51 2.56
CA VAL A 123 10.26 -9.57 2.47
C VAL A 123 8.98 -8.95 1.94
#